data_AF-A0A2T1CC69-F1
#
_entry.id   AF-A0A2T1CC69-F1
#
_cell.length_a   1.000
_cell.length_b   1.000
_cell.length_c   1.000
_cell.angle_alpha   90.00
_cell.angle_beta   90.00
_cell.angle_gamma   90.00
#
_symmetry.space_group_name_H-M   'P 1'
#
loop_
_entity.id
_entity.type
_entity.pdbx_description
1 polymer ?
#
loop_
_entity_poly.entity_id
_entity_poly.type
_entity_poly.pdbx_seq_one_letter_code
_entity_poly.pdbx_strand_id
1 'polypeptide(L)'
;MNDKEIISEFIQVKKGNAGIQLLVRGISWPHPHEPVSSWTVASVLPQTSSSQELDSKIQEILDNEQYFKVCQECGKRKPRGWMHNDGICQSCAENNHGVVY
;
A
#
# COMPACT_ATOMS: atom_id res chain seq x y z
N MET A 1 -6.79 -8.38 6.00
CA MET A 1 -5.71 -7.42 5.78
C MET A 1 -5.13 -6.98 7.09
N ASN A 2 -4.19 -7.80 7.54
CA ASN A 2 -3.16 -7.42 8.48
C ASN A 2 -1.93 -6.91 7.70
N ASP A 3 -0.91 -6.42 8.42
CA ASP A 3 0.27 -5.84 7.79
C ASP A 3 1.12 -6.86 7.04
N LYS A 4 1.11 -8.14 7.44
CA LYS A 4 1.85 -9.20 6.71
C LYS A 4 1.28 -9.40 5.30
N GLU A 5 -0.04 -9.43 5.19
CA GLU A 5 -0.75 -9.52 3.90
C GLU A 5 -0.43 -8.30 3.03
N ILE A 6 -0.48 -7.09 3.61
CA ILE A 6 -0.12 -5.85 2.89
C ILE A 6 1.31 -5.90 2.38
N ILE A 7 2.28 -6.24 3.24
CA ILE A 7 3.69 -6.32 2.85
C ILE A 7 3.86 -7.30 1.70
N SER A 8 3.24 -8.48 1.77
CA SER A 8 3.39 -9.51 0.72
C SER A 8 2.77 -9.13 -0.62
N GLU A 9 1.66 -8.38 -0.63
CA GLU A 9 0.92 -8.07 -1.85
C GLU A 9 1.24 -6.69 -2.45
N PHE A 10 1.64 -5.74 -1.61
CA PHE A 10 1.78 -4.33 -1.97
C PHE A 10 3.20 -3.79 -1.84
N ILE A 11 4.13 -4.54 -1.25
CA ILE A 11 5.53 -4.12 -1.12
C ILE A 11 6.44 -5.16 -1.79
N GLN A 12 7.32 -4.69 -2.66
CA GLN A 12 8.33 -5.52 -3.31
C GLN A 12 9.72 -4.98 -3.01
N VAL A 13 10.63 -5.88 -2.67
CA VAL A 13 12.05 -5.56 -2.49
C VAL A 13 12.83 -6.11 -3.67
N LYS A 14 13.44 -5.23 -4.46
CA LYS A 14 14.30 -5.60 -5.59
C LYS A 14 15.74 -5.20 -5.31
N LYS A 15 16.65 -6.16 -5.32
CA LYS A 15 18.09 -5.90 -5.23
C LYS A 15 18.63 -5.72 -6.64
N GLY A 16 19.29 -4.61 -6.91
CA GLY A 16 19.95 -4.31 -8.18
C GLY A 16 21.28 -3.61 -7.96
N ASN A 17 22.04 -3.37 -9.03
CA ASN A 17 23.39 -2.79 -8.94
C ASN A 17 23.44 -1.40 -8.29
N ALA A 18 22.34 -0.64 -8.36
CA ALA A 18 22.22 0.70 -7.77
C ALA A 18 21.78 0.71 -6.29
N GLY A 19 21.46 -0.46 -5.71
CA GLY A 19 20.93 -0.55 -4.34
C GLY A 19 19.77 -1.54 -4.21
N ILE A 20 19.11 -1.46 -3.06
CA ILE A 20 17.88 -2.18 -2.75
C ILE A 20 16.71 -1.21 -2.99
N GLN A 21 15.89 -1.50 -3.99
CA GLN A 21 14.68 -0.73 -4.29
C GLN A 21 13.49 -1.33 -3.55
N LEU A 22 12.78 -0.51 -2.79
CA LEU A 22 11.49 -0.84 -2.21
C LEU A 22 10.41 -0.22 -3.10
N LEU A 23 9.63 -1.10 -3.73
CA LEU A 23 8.52 -0.71 -4.59
C LEU A 23 7.20 -0.89 -3.84
N VAL A 24 6.29 0.03 -4.08
CA VAL A 24 4.92 -0.05 -3.57
C VAL A 24 3.93 -0.17 -4.73
N ARG A 25 2.93 -1.03 -4.57
CA ARG A 25 1.87 -1.20 -5.55
C ARG A 25 0.79 -0.15 -5.33
N GLY A 26 0.66 0.77 -6.28
CA GLY A 26 -0.46 1.70 -6.36
C GLY A 26 -1.65 1.05 -7.08
N ILE A 27 -2.86 1.47 -6.71
CA ILE A 27 -4.10 1.11 -7.41
C ILE A 27 -4.79 2.40 -7.84
N SER A 28 -5.18 2.45 -9.10
CA SER A 28 -5.89 3.56 -9.72
C SER A 28 -7.15 3.03 -10.42
N TRP A 29 -8.20 3.86 -10.49
CA TRP A 29 -9.48 3.51 -11.09
C TRP A 29 -9.77 4.46 -12.26
N PRO A 30 -9.13 4.25 -13.43
CA PRO A 30 -9.38 5.08 -14.60
C PRO A 30 -10.79 4.89 -15.15
N HIS A 31 -11.37 3.69 -14.99
CA HIS A 31 -12.78 3.41 -15.25
C HIS A 31 -13.43 2.77 -14.01
N PRO A 32 -14.75 2.93 -13.84
CA PRO A 32 -15.51 2.18 -12.85
C PRO A 32 -15.30 0.67 -13.05
N HIS A 33 -15.20 -0.10 -11.98
CA HIS A 33 -14.98 -1.56 -11.98
C HIS A 33 -13.67 -2.08 -12.61
N GLU A 34 -12.79 -1.23 -13.15
CA GLU A 34 -11.53 -1.65 -13.81
C GLU A 34 -10.30 -1.04 -13.11
N PRO A 35 -9.85 -1.62 -11.98
CA PRO A 35 -8.68 -1.12 -11.29
C PRO A 35 -7.40 -1.46 -12.06
N VAL A 36 -6.55 -0.46 -12.25
CA VAL A 36 -5.21 -0.61 -12.79
C VAL A 36 -4.21 -0.51 -11.66
N SER A 37 -3.35 -1.53 -11.54
CA SER A 37 -2.26 -1.54 -10.57
C SER A 37 -0.90 -1.26 -11.22
N SER A 38 -0.07 -0.46 -10.57
CA SER A 38 1.29 -0.16 -11.01
C SER A 38 2.27 -0.21 -9.85
N TRP A 39 3.53 -0.57 -10.13
CA TRP A 39 4.60 -0.56 -9.14
C TRP A 39 5.41 0.73 -9.26
N THR A 40 5.59 1.42 -8.16
CA THR A 40 6.38 2.66 -8.08
C THR A 40 7.49 2.51 -7.05
N VAL A 41 8.64 3.14 -7.29
CA VAL A 41 9.75 3.12 -6.33
C VAL A 41 9.39 4.07 -5.19
N ALA A 42 9.15 3.52 -4.00
CA ALA A 42 8.87 4.29 -2.81
C ALA A 42 10.17 4.72 -2.10
N SER A 43 11.19 3.86 -2.14
CA SER A 43 12.48 4.13 -1.50
C SER A 43 13.61 3.34 -2.14
N VAL A 44 14.83 3.85 -1.99
CA VAL A 44 16.07 3.18 -2.40
C VAL A 44 17.04 3.19 -1.23
N LEU A 45 17.54 2.01 -0.89
CA LEU A 45 18.55 1.79 0.14
C LEU A 45 19.89 1.38 -0.48
N PRO A 46 21.04 1.68 0.15
CA PRO A 46 22.32 1.10 -0.21
C PRO A 46 22.30 -0.44 -0.22
N GLN A 47 23.13 -1.06 -1.06
CA GLN A 47 23.27 -2.53 -1.06
C GLN A 47 23.79 -3.09 0.27
N THR A 48 24.51 -2.27 1.04
CA THR A 48 25.07 -2.62 2.34
C THR A 48 24.06 -2.51 3.49
N SER A 49 22.82 -2.12 3.21
CA SER A 49 21.80 -2.00 4.24
C SER A 49 21.48 -3.34 4.89
N SER A 50 21.36 -3.30 6.21
CA SER A 50 20.99 -4.41 7.07
C SER A 50 19.51 -4.77 6.94
N SER A 51 19.14 -5.95 7.45
CA SER A 51 17.72 -6.36 7.53
C SER A 51 16.91 -5.41 8.41
N GLN A 52 17.49 -4.88 9.49
CA GLN A 52 16.79 -3.95 10.38
C GLN A 52 16.48 -2.61 9.69
N GLU A 53 17.39 -2.10 8.87
CA GLU A 53 17.15 -0.90 8.06
C GLU A 53 16.09 -1.15 7.00
N LEU A 54 16.09 -2.34 6.39
CA LEU A 54 15.07 -2.75 5.44
C LEU A 54 13.68 -2.81 6.09
N ASP A 55 13.57 -3.47 7.25
CA ASP A 55 12.31 -3.59 7.99
C ASP A 55 11.80 -2.22 8.43
N SER A 56 12.71 -1.35 8.90
CA SER A 56 12.36 0.03 9.28
C SER A 56 11.81 0.80 8.09
N LYS A 57 12.42 0.68 6.90
CA LYS A 57 11.89 1.31 5.68
C LYS A 57 10.57 0.72 5.21
N ILE A 58 10.34 -0.58 5.39
CA ILE A 58 9.04 -1.18 5.11
C ILE A 58 7.97 -0.59 6.04
N GLN A 59 8.26 -0.43 7.33
CA GLN A 59 7.33 0.21 8.28
C GLN A 59 7.05 1.67 7.91
N GLU A 60 8.08 2.46 7.58
CA GLU A 60 7.89 3.84 7.10
C GLU A 60 6.98 3.91 5.87
N ILE A 61 7.10 2.95 4.94
CA ILE A 61 6.23 2.87 3.75
C ILE A 61 4.78 2.52 4.16
N LEU A 62 4.58 1.61 5.12
CA LEU A 62 3.25 1.23 5.62
C LEU A 62 2.54 2.37 6.35
N ASP A 63 3.29 3.24 7.03
CA ASP A 63 2.75 4.38 7.76
C ASP A 63 2.58 5.63 6.89
N ASN A 64 3.05 5.58 5.64
CA ASN A 64 2.90 6.67 4.69
C ASN A 64 1.47 6.71 4.11
N GLU A 65 0.72 7.75 4.48
CA GLU A 65 -0.67 7.98 4.04
C GLU A 65 -0.87 8.13 2.53
N GLN A 66 0.20 8.42 1.79
CA GLN A 66 0.16 8.47 0.32
C GLN A 66 -0.07 7.07 -0.28
N TYR A 67 0.40 6.03 0.39
CA TYR A 67 0.32 4.65 -0.09
C TYR A 67 -0.75 3.84 0.65
N PHE A 68 -0.87 4.02 1.97
CA PHE A 68 -1.80 3.25 2.79
C PHE A 68 -2.54 4.14 3.79
N LYS A 69 -3.83 3.88 4.01
CA LYS A 69 -4.61 4.53 5.07
C LYS A 69 -5.33 3.52 5.93
N VAL A 70 -5.60 3.88 7.18
CA VAL A 70 -6.42 3.07 8.09
C VAL A 70 -7.88 3.47 7.92
N CYS A 71 -8.73 2.50 7.61
CA CYS A 71 -10.18 2.72 7.57
C CYS A 71 -10.71 2.96 8.99
N GLN A 72 -11.42 4.07 9.18
CA GLN A 72 -11.97 4.48 10.48
C GLN A 72 -13.03 3.51 11.02
N GLU A 73 -13.68 2.74 10.15
CA GLU A 73 -14.75 1.81 10.56
C GLU A 73 -14.23 0.41 10.91
N CYS A 74 -13.44 -0.19 10.01
CA CYS A 74 -12.93 -1.55 10.25
C CYS A 74 -11.57 -1.59 10.96
N GLY A 75 -10.93 -0.42 11.15
CA GLY A 75 -9.60 -0.30 11.78
C GLY A 75 -8.45 -0.92 10.98
N LYS A 76 -8.71 -1.39 9.76
CA LYS A 76 -7.71 -2.09 8.92
C LYS A 76 -7.00 -1.10 8.01
N ARG A 77 -5.68 -1.26 7.89
CA ARG A 77 -4.87 -0.58 6.88
C ARG A 77 -5.24 -1.08 5.47
N LYS A 78 -5.34 -0.16 4.51
CA LYS A 78 -5.74 -0.41 3.14
C LYS A 78 -4.88 0.42 2.18
N PRO A 79 -4.58 -0.09 0.97
CA PRO A 79 -3.99 0.71 -0.09
C PRO A 79 -4.85 1.94 -0.36
N ARG A 80 -4.23 3.08 -0.65
CA ARG A 80 -4.92 4.34 -0.92
C ARG A 80 -5.95 4.20 -2.05
N GLY A 81 -5.65 3.42 -3.08
CA GLY A 81 -6.58 3.14 -4.18
C GLY A 81 -7.78 2.26 -3.81
N TRP A 82 -7.80 1.63 -2.64
CA TRP A 82 -8.94 0.88 -2.10
C TRP A 82 -9.72 1.68 -1.04
N MET A 83 -9.31 2.92 -0.81
CA MET A 83 -10.09 3.85 -0.02
C MET A 83 -11.20 4.44 -0.88
N HIS A 84 -12.41 4.52 -0.34
CA HIS A 84 -13.50 5.26 -0.98
C HIS A 84 -13.25 6.77 -0.88
N ASN A 85 -12.86 7.20 0.31
CA ASN A 85 -12.56 8.59 0.64
C ASN A 85 -11.44 8.63 1.70
N ASP A 86 -11.25 9.75 2.39
CA ASP A 86 -10.20 9.87 3.39
C ASP A 86 -10.42 9.09 4.69
N GLY A 87 -11.64 8.65 4.97
CA GLY A 87 -12.00 7.97 6.22
C GLY A 87 -12.33 6.49 6.06
N ILE A 88 -12.96 6.06 4.97
CA ILE A 88 -13.48 4.69 4.84
C ILE A 88 -12.98 3.97 3.58
N CYS A 89 -12.84 2.65 3.69
CA CYS A 89 -12.49 1.79 2.57
C CYS A 89 -13.71 1.42 1.71
N GLN A 90 -13.48 1.04 0.45
CA GLN A 90 -14.53 0.65 -0.48
C GLN A 90 -15.43 -0.47 0.10
N SER A 91 -14.84 -1.50 0.70
CA SER A 91 -15.63 -2.58 1.33
C SER A 91 -16.52 -2.10 2.49
N CYS A 92 -16.10 -1.10 3.26
CA CYS A 92 -16.94 -0.51 4.31
C CYS A 92 -18.03 0.39 3.71
N ALA A 93 -17.70 1.15 2.68
CA ALA A 93 -18.68 1.96 1.95
C ALA A 93 -19.79 1.10 1.33
N GLU A 94 -19.45 -0.07 0.75
CA GLU A 94 -20.43 -1.03 0.25
C GLU A 94 -21.29 -1.60 1.37
N ASN A 95 -20.67 -2.18 2.39
CA ASN A 95 -21.37 -2.95 3.43
C ASN A 95 -22.21 -2.07 4.37
N ASN A 96 -21.77 -0.85 4.67
CA ASN A 96 -22.37 -0.01 5.70
C ASN A 96 -23.13 1.19 5.14
N HIS A 97 -22.82 1.63 3.92
CA HIS A 97 -23.38 2.85 3.33
C HIS A 97 -24.10 2.63 1.99
N GLY A 98 -24.17 1.39 1.50
CA GLY A 98 -24.91 1.03 0.28
C GLY A 98 -24.28 1.56 -1.01
N VAL A 99 -22.98 1.85 -1.01
CA VAL A 99 -22.24 2.23 -2.23
C VAL A 99 -22.05 1.01 -3.13
N VAL A 100 -22.05 1.20 -4.45
CA VAL A 100 -21.81 0.13 -5.44
C VAL A 100 -20.64 0.57 -6.34
N TYR A 101 -19.57 -0.24 -6.40
CA TYR A 101 -18.34 0.04 -7.16
C TYR A 101 -18.09 -0.90 -8.30
#